data_AF-A0A1Q7WS43-F1
#
_entry.id   AF-A0A1Q7WS43-F1
#
_cell.length_a   1.000
_cell.length_b   1.000
_cell.length_c   1.000
_cell.angle_alpha   90.00
_cell.angle_beta   90.00
_cell.angle_gamma   90.00
#
_symmetry.space_group_name_H-M   'P 1'
#
loop_
_entity.id
_entity.type
_entity.pdbx_description
1 polymer ?
#
loop_
_entity_poly.entity_id
_entity_poly.type
_entity_poly.pdbx_seq_one_letter_code
_entity_poly.pdbx_strand_id
1 'polypeptide(L)'
;MVLIVLAAVSAGWAQQPHPWQLGMQPPATPVKERIHFLHNDILMPIITAITVFVLGLLGYVMFRFHHRRHPIPTRTSHNAVVEILWTVIPVLILVIIAIPSFKLMYYMDRAPDAEMTIKVTGKQWYWTYEYPDQGGLAFDSNIVEDKDLKPGQPRLLEVDNPLIVPVNTTIRVQVTGVPDGVIHSWFMPSFGVQEYAMPGRLNESWIRVGNPGIYYGECNQICGINHSRMPIEVKAVSRADFQNWLAQAKKNAGLTPDGAASRDQDQQVAAARPGPAPAAPDKEEVSR
;
A
#
# COMPACT_ATOMS: atom_id res chain seq x y z
N MET A 1 36.76 -7.10 11.84
CA MET A 1 35.69 -8.06 12.17
C MET A 1 34.67 -7.33 13.03
N VAL A 2 33.62 -6.79 12.42
CA VAL A 2 32.55 -6.09 13.14
C VAL A 2 31.49 -7.13 13.48
N LEU A 3 31.40 -7.51 14.74
CA LEU A 3 30.29 -8.30 15.26
C LEU A 3 29.08 -7.35 15.40
N ILE A 4 28.13 -7.46 14.48
CA ILE A 4 26.79 -6.93 14.66
C ILE A 4 26.09 -7.83 15.67
N VAL A 5 25.89 -7.33 16.88
CA VAL A 5 24.98 -7.94 17.84
C VAL A 5 23.57 -7.65 17.34
N LEU A 6 23.03 -8.54 16.50
CA LEU A 6 21.59 -8.63 16.31
C LEU A 6 21.00 -9.02 17.66
N ALA A 7 20.31 -8.10 18.31
CA ALA A 7 19.36 -8.46 19.34
C ALA A 7 18.42 -9.52 18.73
N ALA A 8 18.37 -10.69 19.36
CA ALA A 8 17.54 -11.79 18.93
C ALA A 8 16.07 -11.33 18.96
N VAL A 9 15.54 -10.96 17.80
CA VAL A 9 14.10 -10.89 17.59
C VAL A 9 13.62 -12.33 17.66
N SER A 10 13.05 -12.71 18.80
CA SER A 10 12.33 -13.97 19.00
C SER A 10 11.49 -14.26 17.76
N ALA A 11 11.66 -15.44 17.15
CA ALA A 11 10.97 -15.94 15.94
C ALA A 11 9.69 -15.13 15.64
N GLY A 12 9.89 -14.01 14.95
CA GLY A 12 8.87 -12.99 14.83
C GLY A 12 7.81 -13.49 13.87
N TRP A 13 6.57 -13.09 14.11
CA TRP A 13 5.50 -13.29 13.14
C TRP A 13 5.91 -12.59 11.85
N ALA A 14 6.25 -13.39 10.84
CA ALA A 14 6.68 -12.92 9.53
C ALA A 14 5.51 -13.08 8.56
N GLN A 15 5.01 -11.95 8.05
CA GLN A 15 3.96 -11.93 7.06
C GLN A 15 4.57 -12.07 5.67
N GLN A 16 4.39 -13.24 5.09
CA GLN A 16 4.96 -13.65 3.81
C GLN A 16 3.96 -14.55 3.06
N PRO A 17 4.11 -14.75 1.74
CA PRO A 17 3.29 -15.71 1.02
C PRO A 17 3.47 -17.12 1.59
N HIS A 18 2.36 -17.86 1.76
CA HIS A 18 2.38 -19.26 2.19
C HIS A 18 2.15 -20.21 1.01
N PRO A 19 2.83 -21.39 0.97
CA PRO A 19 2.55 -22.41 -0.03
C PRO A 19 1.06 -22.79 -0.06
N TRP A 20 0.48 -22.85 -1.26
CA TRP A 20 -0.93 -23.18 -1.48
C TRP A 20 -1.94 -22.23 -0.83
N GLN A 21 -1.51 -21.01 -0.45
CA GLN A 21 -2.42 -20.00 0.07
C GLN A 21 -3.42 -19.58 -1.01
N LEU A 22 -4.70 -19.55 -0.64
CA LEU A 22 -5.75 -18.93 -1.44
C LEU A 22 -6.09 -17.57 -0.83
N GLY A 23 -6.35 -16.58 -1.69
CA GLY A 23 -6.69 -15.23 -1.28
C GLY A 23 -5.49 -14.34 -0.96
N MET A 24 -5.75 -13.23 -0.27
CA MET A 24 -4.74 -12.22 0.06
C MET A 24 -3.99 -12.53 1.36
N GLN A 25 -2.77 -12.01 1.50
CA GLN A 25 -2.08 -11.99 2.80
C GLN A 25 -2.92 -11.27 3.86
N PRO A 26 -2.90 -11.72 5.13
CA PRO A 26 -3.67 -11.08 6.20
C PRO A 26 -3.32 -9.59 6.37
N PRO A 27 -4.30 -8.76 6.74
CA PRO A 27 -4.12 -7.32 6.89
C PRO A 27 -3.23 -6.99 8.09
N ALA A 28 -2.31 -6.04 7.90
CA ALA A 28 -1.47 -5.49 8.97
C ALA A 28 -1.67 -3.99 9.20
N THR A 29 -2.50 -3.35 8.36
CA THR A 29 -2.83 -1.92 8.41
C THR A 29 -4.34 -1.70 8.24
N PRO A 30 -4.88 -0.55 8.72
CA PRO A 30 -6.29 -0.18 8.49
C PRO A 30 -6.67 -0.08 7.00
N VAL A 31 -5.71 0.27 6.15
CA VAL A 31 -5.92 0.30 4.69
C VAL A 31 -6.20 -1.11 4.17
N LYS A 32 -5.37 -2.10 4.53
CA LYS A 32 -5.55 -3.48 4.07
C LYS A 32 -6.81 -4.13 4.62
N GLU A 33 -7.23 -3.79 5.85
CA GLU A 33 -8.52 -4.24 6.41
C GLU A 33 -9.69 -3.78 5.55
N ARG A 34 -9.70 -2.51 5.13
CA ARG A 34 -10.77 -1.98 4.25
C ARG A 34 -10.72 -2.56 2.84
N ILE A 35 -9.52 -2.84 2.31
CA ILE A 35 -9.35 -3.59 1.05
C ILE A 35 -9.93 -5.00 1.20
N HIS A 36 -9.68 -5.69 2.30
CA HIS A 36 -10.25 -7.01 2.58
C HIS A 36 -11.77 -6.96 2.63
N PHE A 37 -12.35 -5.98 3.31
CA PHE A 37 -13.80 -5.79 3.35
C PHE A 37 -14.39 -5.57 1.95
N LEU A 38 -13.84 -4.63 1.17
CA LEU A 38 -14.31 -4.37 -0.19
C LEU A 38 -14.18 -5.60 -1.09
N HIS A 39 -13.07 -6.31 -1.02
CA HIS A 39 -12.81 -7.48 -1.85
C HIS A 39 -13.64 -8.69 -1.40
N ASN A 40 -13.48 -9.15 -0.16
CA ASN A 40 -14.04 -10.41 0.32
C ASN A 40 -15.52 -10.34 0.67
N ASP A 41 -15.98 -9.21 1.22
CA ASP A 41 -17.36 -9.13 1.76
C ASP A 41 -18.33 -8.50 0.77
N ILE A 42 -17.83 -7.69 -0.18
CA ILE A 42 -18.66 -7.03 -1.20
C ILE A 42 -18.41 -7.62 -2.59
N LEU A 43 -17.19 -7.49 -3.12
CA LEU A 43 -16.92 -7.82 -4.52
C LEU A 43 -17.04 -9.32 -4.80
N MET A 44 -16.36 -10.16 -4.02
CA MET A 44 -16.30 -11.61 -4.23
C MET A 44 -17.68 -12.29 -4.20
N PRO A 45 -18.60 -12.00 -3.25
CA PRO A 45 -19.94 -12.56 -3.26
C PRO A 45 -20.75 -12.12 -4.47
N ILE A 46 -20.69 -10.83 -4.84
CA ILE A 46 -21.42 -10.28 -5.98
C ILE A 46 -20.98 -10.95 -7.29
N ILE A 47 -19.68 -10.94 -7.59
CA ILE A 47 -19.19 -11.52 -8.85
C ILE A 47 -19.42 -13.02 -8.89
N THR A 48 -19.26 -13.74 -7.77
CA THR A 48 -19.53 -15.17 -7.68
C THR A 48 -21.00 -15.47 -7.94
N ALA A 49 -21.93 -14.71 -7.35
CA ALA A 49 -23.36 -14.86 -7.58
C ALA A 49 -23.74 -14.62 -9.05
N ILE A 50 -23.17 -13.58 -9.69
CA ILE A 50 -23.37 -13.30 -11.11
C ILE A 50 -22.81 -14.44 -11.96
N THR A 51 -21.59 -14.91 -11.69
CA THR A 51 -20.97 -16.00 -12.43
C THR A 51 -21.79 -17.29 -12.32
N VAL A 52 -22.23 -17.66 -11.12
CA VAL A 52 -23.09 -18.84 -10.90
C VAL A 52 -24.44 -18.68 -11.61
N PHE A 53 -25.04 -17.49 -11.57
CA PHE A 53 -26.29 -17.21 -12.28
C PHE A 53 -26.13 -17.38 -13.79
N VAL A 54 -25.10 -16.76 -14.39
CA VAL A 54 -24.82 -16.88 -15.83
C VAL A 54 -24.50 -18.32 -16.21
N LEU A 55 -23.66 -19.00 -15.43
CA LEU A 55 -23.33 -20.41 -15.67
C LEU A 55 -24.56 -21.30 -15.58
N GLY A 56 -25.45 -21.05 -14.60
CA GLY A 56 -26.72 -21.73 -14.45
C GLY A 56 -27.66 -21.51 -15.64
N LEU A 57 -27.78 -20.27 -16.13
CA LEU A 57 -28.55 -19.96 -17.34
C LEU A 57 -27.97 -20.65 -18.58
N LEU A 58 -26.65 -20.64 -18.76
CA LEU A 58 -25.99 -21.34 -19.85
C LEU A 58 -26.23 -22.84 -19.78
N GLY A 59 -26.07 -23.45 -18.60
CA GLY A 59 -26.37 -24.86 -18.37
C GLY A 59 -27.84 -25.19 -18.65
N TYR A 60 -28.76 -24.33 -18.22
CA TYR A 60 -30.19 -24.45 -18.51
C TYR A 60 -30.46 -24.37 -20.02
N VAL A 61 -29.89 -23.39 -20.71
CA VAL A 61 -30.07 -23.22 -22.17
C VAL A 61 -29.53 -24.43 -22.92
N MET A 62 -28.31 -24.87 -22.58
CA MET A 62 -27.68 -26.06 -23.16
C MET A 62 -28.51 -27.32 -22.92
N PHE A 63 -29.14 -27.47 -21.76
CA PHE A 63 -29.95 -28.64 -21.46
C PHE A 63 -31.33 -28.59 -22.13
N ARG A 64 -32.06 -27.48 -21.95
CA ARG A 64 -33.47 -27.32 -22.31
C ARG A 64 -33.69 -27.03 -23.79
N PHE A 65 -32.80 -26.24 -24.41
CA PHE A 65 -32.90 -25.81 -25.81
C PHE A 65 -31.94 -26.58 -26.74
N HIS A 66 -31.34 -27.66 -26.25
CA HIS A 66 -30.60 -28.59 -27.09
C HIS A 66 -31.46 -29.10 -28.26
N HIS A 67 -30.90 -29.21 -29.48
CA HIS A 67 -31.62 -29.62 -30.70
C HIS A 67 -32.45 -30.89 -30.53
N ARG A 68 -31.96 -31.89 -29.77
CA ARG A 68 -32.72 -33.12 -29.49
C ARG A 68 -34.00 -32.90 -28.66
N ARG A 69 -34.03 -31.88 -27.79
CA ARG A 69 -35.16 -31.56 -26.89
C ARG A 69 -36.01 -30.39 -27.39
N HIS A 70 -35.46 -29.54 -28.24
CA HIS A 70 -36.12 -28.36 -28.78
C HIS A 70 -35.79 -28.18 -30.28
N PRO A 71 -36.32 -29.05 -31.15
CA PRO A 71 -35.95 -29.07 -32.57
C PRO A 71 -36.45 -27.85 -33.37
N ILE A 72 -37.54 -27.20 -32.93
CA ILE A 72 -38.11 -26.02 -33.61
C ILE A 72 -37.84 -24.79 -32.74
N PRO A 73 -36.97 -23.84 -33.15
CA PRO A 73 -36.66 -22.66 -32.36
C PRO A 73 -37.83 -21.66 -32.35
N THR A 74 -37.93 -20.86 -31.29
CA THR A 74 -38.84 -19.71 -31.23
C THR A 74 -38.32 -18.58 -32.13
N ARG A 75 -39.22 -17.69 -32.56
CA ARG A 75 -38.90 -16.53 -33.42
C ARG A 75 -38.90 -15.18 -32.69
N THR A 76 -38.95 -15.20 -31.36
CA THR A 76 -38.91 -13.99 -30.52
C THR A 76 -37.56 -13.32 -30.64
N SER A 77 -37.53 -12.06 -31.08
CA SER A 77 -36.28 -11.33 -31.32
C SER A 77 -35.93 -10.31 -30.23
N HIS A 78 -36.91 -9.83 -29.46
CA HIS A 78 -36.70 -8.79 -28.45
C HIS A 78 -37.75 -8.90 -27.34
N ASN A 79 -37.43 -8.31 -26.19
CA ASN A 79 -38.37 -8.14 -25.08
C ASN A 79 -37.93 -6.93 -24.24
N ALA A 80 -38.61 -5.81 -24.44
CA ALA A 80 -38.29 -4.54 -23.80
C ALA A 80 -38.21 -4.62 -22.26
N VAL A 81 -39.05 -5.43 -21.62
CA VAL A 81 -39.05 -5.57 -20.15
C VAL A 81 -37.76 -6.23 -19.68
N VAL A 82 -37.35 -7.32 -20.34
CA VAL A 82 -36.11 -8.04 -19.97
C VAL A 82 -34.89 -7.18 -20.29
N GLU A 83 -34.92 -6.44 -21.40
CA GLU A 83 -33.90 -5.47 -21.80
C GLU A 83 -33.67 -4.39 -20.75
N ILE A 84 -34.75 -3.81 -20.22
CA ILE A 84 -34.69 -2.83 -19.13
C ILE A 84 -34.11 -3.48 -17.87
N LEU A 85 -34.57 -4.68 -17.50
CA LEU A 85 -34.11 -5.35 -16.27
C LEU A 85 -32.60 -5.64 -16.30
N TRP A 86 -32.08 -6.24 -17.37
CA TRP A 86 -30.64 -6.53 -17.44
C TRP A 86 -29.78 -5.29 -17.64
N THR A 87 -30.37 -4.13 -17.93
CA THR A 87 -29.63 -2.87 -18.03
C THR A 87 -29.60 -2.16 -16.68
N VAL A 88 -30.76 -2.06 -16.02
CA VAL A 88 -30.90 -1.37 -14.73
C VAL A 88 -30.23 -2.15 -13.60
N ILE A 89 -30.39 -3.48 -13.55
CA ILE A 89 -29.84 -4.30 -12.46
C ILE A 89 -28.30 -4.18 -12.38
N PRO A 90 -27.52 -4.36 -13.46
CA PRO A 90 -26.07 -4.15 -13.41
C PRO A 90 -25.66 -2.74 -13.02
N VAL A 91 -26.39 -1.71 -13.48
CA VAL A 91 -26.12 -0.32 -13.07
C VAL A 91 -26.26 -0.16 -11.56
N LEU A 92 -27.33 -0.69 -10.96
CA LEU A 92 -27.51 -0.66 -9.50
C LEU A 92 -26.42 -1.44 -8.75
N ILE A 93 -26.02 -2.61 -9.25
CA ILE A 93 -24.92 -3.39 -8.68
C ILE A 93 -23.61 -2.58 -8.70
N LEU A 94 -23.30 -1.91 -9.81
CA LEU A 94 -22.11 -1.06 -9.91
C LEU A 94 -22.14 0.11 -8.93
N VAL A 95 -23.30 0.74 -8.71
CA VAL A 95 -23.43 1.82 -7.71
C VAL A 95 -23.15 1.31 -6.30
N ILE A 96 -23.66 0.11 -5.95
CA ILE A 96 -23.41 -0.53 -4.64
C ILE A 96 -21.90 -0.77 -4.41
N ILE A 97 -21.17 -1.20 -5.45
CA ILE A 97 -19.72 -1.43 -5.37
C ILE A 97 -18.95 -0.10 -5.34
N ALA A 98 -19.39 0.90 -6.11
CA ALA A 98 -18.66 2.16 -6.29
C ALA A 98 -18.59 3.01 -5.01
N ILE A 99 -19.68 3.08 -4.23
CA ILE A 99 -19.74 3.91 -3.02
C ILE A 99 -18.64 3.55 -1.98
N PRO A 100 -18.50 2.29 -1.50
CA PRO A 100 -17.43 1.92 -0.59
C PRO A 100 -16.05 2.00 -1.25
N SER A 101 -15.96 1.74 -2.56
CA SER A 101 -14.70 1.87 -3.32
C SER A 101 -14.15 3.29 -3.30
N PHE A 102 -14.98 4.31 -3.57
CA PHE A 102 -14.53 5.70 -3.53
C PHE A 102 -14.13 6.13 -2.12
N LYS A 103 -14.88 5.72 -1.08
CA LYS A 103 -14.50 6.00 0.31
C LYS A 103 -13.13 5.42 0.67
N LEU A 104 -12.84 4.20 0.22
CA LEU A 104 -11.54 3.57 0.41
C LEU A 104 -10.43 4.32 -0.35
N MET A 105 -10.68 4.68 -1.61
CA MET A 105 -9.72 5.43 -2.43
C MET A 105 -9.29 6.73 -1.74
N TYR A 106 -10.24 7.54 -1.24
CA TYR A 106 -9.91 8.76 -0.50
C TYR A 106 -9.20 8.50 0.83
N TYR A 107 -9.50 7.39 1.50
CA TYR A 107 -8.83 6.99 2.74
C TYR A 107 -7.36 6.61 2.51
N MET A 108 -7.03 6.10 1.32
CA MET A 108 -5.67 5.66 0.97
C MET A 108 -4.76 6.78 0.46
N ASP A 109 -5.34 7.85 -0.10
CA ASP A 109 -4.62 8.86 -0.88
C ASP A 109 -3.56 9.64 -0.06
N ARG A 110 -3.87 10.04 1.18
CA ARG A 110 -2.95 10.83 2.01
C ARG A 110 -3.00 10.46 3.48
N ALA A 111 -1.86 10.61 4.14
CA ALA A 111 -1.73 10.36 5.57
C ALA A 111 -2.60 11.34 6.38
N PRO A 112 -3.53 10.86 7.22
CA PRO A 112 -4.14 11.70 8.23
C PRO A 112 -3.13 11.94 9.36
N ASP A 113 -2.75 13.19 9.63
CA ASP A 113 -1.92 13.60 10.77
C ASP A 113 -0.68 12.71 11.00
N ALA A 114 0.22 12.67 10.00
CA ALA A 114 1.42 11.84 10.06
C ALA A 114 2.32 12.20 11.27
N GLU A 115 2.65 11.20 12.07
CA GLU A 115 3.56 11.32 13.23
C GLU A 115 5.03 11.26 12.80
N MET A 116 5.32 10.64 11.65
CA MET A 116 6.64 10.56 11.06
C MET A 116 6.58 10.36 9.54
N THR A 117 7.67 10.70 8.86
CA THR A 117 7.84 10.54 7.41
C THR A 117 8.97 9.56 7.12
N ILE A 118 8.75 8.69 6.14
CA ILE A 118 9.77 7.85 5.52
C ILE A 118 9.76 8.16 4.04
N LYS A 119 10.95 8.41 3.48
CA LYS A 119 11.13 8.53 2.05
C LYS A 119 11.78 7.26 1.51
N VAL A 120 11.20 6.73 0.45
CA VAL A 120 11.61 5.53 -0.26
C VAL A 120 12.06 5.94 -1.65
N THR A 121 13.29 5.60 -2.00
CA THR A 121 13.85 5.87 -3.33
C THR A 121 14.16 4.55 -4.03
N GLY A 122 13.50 4.30 -5.17
CA GLY A 122 13.78 3.14 -6.02
C GLY A 122 15.01 3.34 -6.90
N LYS A 123 15.91 2.35 -6.90
CA LYS A 123 17.16 2.31 -7.67
C LYS A 123 17.29 0.97 -8.37
N GLN A 124 18.08 0.89 -9.44
CA GLN A 124 18.40 -0.38 -10.11
C GLN A 124 19.55 -1.09 -9.37
N TRP A 125 19.33 -2.19 -8.64
CA TRP A 125 18.07 -2.85 -8.24
C TRP A 125 18.04 -3.05 -6.73
N TYR A 126 17.74 -1.97 -6.01
CA TYR A 126 17.64 -1.94 -4.55
C TYR A 126 16.82 -0.71 -4.10
N TRP A 127 16.55 -0.60 -2.81
CA TRP A 127 15.81 0.52 -2.24
C TRP A 127 16.68 1.34 -1.29
N THR A 128 16.54 2.66 -1.31
CA THR A 128 17.10 3.54 -0.27
C THR A 128 15.97 4.04 0.60
N TYR A 129 16.17 3.99 1.91
CA TYR A 129 15.25 4.54 2.90
C TYR A 129 15.88 5.75 3.59
N GLU A 130 15.10 6.82 3.71
CA GLU A 130 15.49 8.04 4.42
C GLU A 130 14.44 8.36 5.50
N TYR A 131 14.91 8.74 6.69
CA TYR A 131 14.10 9.20 7.82
C TYR A 131 14.33 10.71 8.00
N PRO A 132 13.69 11.57 7.18
CA PRO A 132 13.95 13.01 7.17
C PRO A 132 13.71 13.66 8.54
N ASP A 133 12.63 13.25 9.22
CA ASP A 133 12.25 13.78 10.54
C ASP A 133 13.16 13.28 11.67
N GLN A 134 14.10 12.36 11.38
CA GLN A 134 14.99 11.72 12.35
C GLN A 134 16.45 12.00 12.01
N GLY A 135 16.79 13.28 11.81
CA GLY A 135 18.16 13.72 11.52
C GLY A 135 18.68 13.31 10.15
N GLY A 136 17.80 12.96 9.21
CA GLY A 136 18.17 12.58 7.85
C GLY A 136 18.89 11.24 7.74
N LEU A 137 18.67 10.32 8.69
CA LEU A 137 19.21 8.95 8.61
C LEU A 137 18.83 8.32 7.27
N ALA A 138 19.81 7.82 6.53
CA ALA A 138 19.61 7.18 5.24
C ALA A 138 20.45 5.91 5.13
N PHE A 139 19.89 4.88 4.49
CA PHE A 139 20.61 3.63 4.19
C PHE A 139 20.02 2.90 2.99
N ASP A 140 20.84 2.05 2.38
CA ASP A 140 20.46 1.19 1.27
C ASP A 140 20.06 -0.21 1.76
N SER A 141 19.08 -0.80 1.11
CA SER A 141 18.52 -2.12 1.40
C SER A 141 18.64 -3.00 0.16
N ASN A 142 19.56 -3.96 0.21
CA ASN A 142 19.85 -4.91 -0.86
C ASN A 142 19.34 -6.31 -0.50
N ILE A 143 19.01 -7.10 -1.52
CA ILE A 143 18.68 -8.52 -1.36
C ILE A 143 19.84 -9.30 -0.76
N VAL A 144 19.56 -10.23 0.15
CA VAL A 144 20.54 -11.23 0.58
C VAL A 144 20.65 -12.31 -0.48
N GLU A 145 21.86 -12.56 -0.97
CA GLU A 145 22.11 -13.60 -1.96
C GLU A 145 21.87 -15.02 -1.40
N ASP A 146 21.43 -15.94 -2.25
CA ASP A 146 21.04 -17.32 -1.86
C ASP A 146 22.12 -18.05 -1.04
N LYS A 147 23.40 -17.77 -1.32
CA LYS A 147 24.56 -18.36 -0.62
C LYS A 147 24.77 -17.83 0.81
N ASP A 148 24.24 -16.65 1.11
CA ASP A 148 24.42 -15.93 2.37
C ASP A 148 23.17 -15.99 3.27
N LEU A 149 22.11 -16.66 2.79
CA LEU A 149 20.88 -16.88 3.56
C LEU A 149 21.13 -17.79 4.76
N LYS A 150 20.60 -17.38 5.91
CA LYS A 150 20.62 -18.15 7.15
C LYS A 150 19.38 -19.06 7.23
N PRO A 151 19.43 -20.15 8.01
CA PRO A 151 18.26 -21.00 8.24
C PRO A 151 17.06 -20.18 8.72
N GLY A 152 15.93 -20.32 8.02
CA GLY A 152 14.67 -19.63 8.33
C GLY A 152 14.43 -18.32 7.56
N GLN A 153 15.43 -17.78 6.85
CA GLN A 153 15.26 -16.60 6.02
C GLN A 153 14.62 -16.97 4.65
N PRO A 154 13.62 -16.21 4.19
CA PRO A 154 12.99 -16.47 2.90
C PRO A 154 13.86 -16.03 1.73
N ARG A 155 14.03 -16.95 0.77
CA ARG A 155 14.70 -16.65 -0.51
C ARG A 155 13.93 -15.56 -1.27
N LEU A 156 14.65 -14.64 -1.90
CA LEU A 156 14.13 -13.51 -2.68
C LEU A 156 13.38 -12.43 -1.88
N LEU A 157 13.20 -12.57 -0.56
CA LEU A 157 12.50 -11.60 0.27
C LEU A 157 13.38 -10.95 1.33
N GLU A 158 14.37 -11.67 1.84
CA GLU A 158 15.28 -11.16 2.87
C GLU A 158 16.23 -10.07 2.34
N VAL A 159 16.46 -9.04 3.15
CA VAL A 159 17.40 -7.93 2.84
C VAL A 159 18.49 -7.77 3.90
N ASP A 160 19.57 -7.08 3.55
CA ASP A 160 20.65 -6.73 4.47
C ASP A 160 20.22 -5.71 5.54
N ASN A 161 19.50 -4.66 5.14
CA ASN A 161 19.08 -3.54 5.98
C ASN A 161 17.57 -3.30 5.84
N PRO A 162 16.73 -3.92 6.69
CA PRO A 162 15.29 -3.75 6.64
C PRO A 162 14.84 -2.35 7.09
N LEU A 163 13.71 -1.89 6.57
CA LEU A 163 13.05 -0.67 7.05
C LEU A 163 12.46 -0.92 8.44
N ILE A 164 12.87 -0.16 9.46
CA ILE A 164 12.36 -0.32 10.82
C ILE A 164 11.29 0.73 11.09
N VAL A 165 10.11 0.30 11.54
CA VAL A 165 8.99 1.21 11.82
C VAL A 165 8.42 0.95 13.22
N PRO A 166 7.98 2.00 13.96
CA PRO A 166 7.27 1.80 15.21
C PRO A 166 5.81 1.39 14.95
N VAL A 167 5.33 0.40 15.69
CA VAL A 167 3.90 0.03 15.67
C VAL A 167 3.01 1.17 16.16
N ASN A 168 1.74 1.14 15.76
CA ASN A 168 0.71 2.10 16.17
C ASN A 168 1.11 3.57 15.94
N THR A 169 1.88 3.82 14.88
CA THR A 169 2.35 5.15 14.49
C THR A 169 1.88 5.41 13.08
N THR A 170 1.26 6.57 12.82
CA THR A 170 0.86 6.93 11.46
C THR A 170 2.06 7.49 10.72
N ILE A 171 2.50 6.77 9.68
CA ILE A 171 3.72 7.07 8.93
C ILE A 171 3.31 7.51 7.52
N ARG A 172 3.71 8.71 7.13
CA ARG A 172 3.68 9.15 5.75
C ARG A 172 4.82 8.50 4.98
N VAL A 173 4.49 7.84 3.88
CA VAL A 173 5.46 7.17 3.00
C VAL A 173 5.54 7.95 1.70
N GLN A 174 6.69 8.54 1.44
CA GLN A 174 6.95 9.26 0.20
C GLN A 174 7.78 8.38 -0.73
N VAL A 175 7.33 8.15 -1.96
CA VAL A 175 7.95 7.19 -2.88
C VAL A 175 8.38 7.91 -4.16
N THR A 176 9.63 7.73 -4.57
CA THR A 176 10.20 8.33 -5.78
C THR A 176 11.27 7.43 -6.41
N GLY A 177 11.68 7.73 -7.65
CA GLY A 177 12.82 7.09 -8.32
C GLY A 177 14.01 8.03 -8.43
N VAL A 178 15.22 7.49 -8.58
CA VAL A 178 16.40 8.33 -8.89
C VAL A 178 16.26 9.01 -10.26
N PRO A 179 16.76 10.26 -10.44
CA PRO A 179 16.51 11.06 -11.64
C PRO A 179 16.91 10.41 -12.97
N ASP A 180 17.99 9.65 -12.96
CA ASP A 180 18.58 8.92 -14.10
C ASP A 180 18.17 7.44 -14.14
N GLY A 181 17.24 7.03 -13.27
CA GLY A 181 16.77 5.66 -13.15
C GLY A 181 15.53 5.34 -13.98
N VAL A 182 14.90 4.22 -13.65
CA VAL A 182 13.66 3.73 -14.26
C VAL A 182 12.52 3.77 -13.24
N ILE A 183 11.29 3.47 -13.69
CA ILE A 183 10.14 3.37 -12.79
C ILE A 183 10.22 2.06 -12.01
N HIS A 184 10.00 2.14 -10.70
CA HIS A 184 9.80 1.00 -9.81
C HIS A 184 8.42 1.11 -9.14
N SER A 185 8.02 0.09 -8.36
CA SER A 185 6.82 0.20 -7.51
C SER A 185 7.11 -0.41 -6.15
N TRP A 186 6.94 0.39 -5.09
CA TRP A 186 7.08 -0.07 -3.72
C TRP A 186 5.76 -0.71 -3.29
N PHE A 187 5.72 -2.04 -3.26
CA PHE A 187 4.51 -2.80 -3.01
C PHE A 187 4.63 -3.68 -1.75
N MET A 188 3.78 -3.39 -0.78
CA MET A 188 3.64 -4.11 0.48
C MET A 188 2.25 -4.76 0.57
N PRO A 189 2.12 -6.06 0.22
CA PRO A 189 0.82 -6.73 0.10
C PRO A 189 -0.02 -6.69 1.38
N SER A 190 0.62 -6.95 2.53
CA SER A 190 -0.02 -6.97 3.86
C SER A 190 -0.38 -5.57 4.38
N PHE A 191 0.24 -4.52 3.84
CA PHE A 191 -0.09 -3.13 4.15
C PHE A 191 -1.16 -2.58 3.21
N GLY A 192 -1.41 -3.24 2.08
CA GLY A 192 -2.33 -2.71 1.07
C GLY A 192 -1.81 -1.43 0.42
N VAL A 193 -0.49 -1.22 0.42
CA VAL A 193 0.16 -0.06 -0.18
C VAL A 193 0.94 -0.52 -1.40
N GLN A 194 0.65 0.12 -2.53
CA GLN A 194 1.41 0.03 -3.76
C GLN A 194 1.57 1.44 -4.30
N GLU A 195 2.81 1.92 -4.39
CA GLU A 195 3.06 3.25 -4.93
C GLU A 195 4.18 3.21 -5.96
N TYR A 196 4.05 3.98 -7.04
CA TYR A 196 5.08 4.04 -8.07
C TYR A 196 6.25 4.93 -7.62
N ALA A 197 7.46 4.43 -7.74
CA ALA A 197 8.70 5.19 -7.63
C ALA A 197 9.06 5.71 -9.03
N MET A 198 8.63 6.94 -9.33
CA MET A 198 8.87 7.58 -10.62
C MET A 198 9.99 8.62 -10.52
N PRO A 199 11.01 8.57 -11.40
CA PRO A 199 11.96 9.67 -11.54
C PRO A 199 11.24 11.00 -11.79
N GLY A 200 11.61 12.04 -11.06
CA GLY A 200 11.04 13.39 -11.22
C GLY A 200 9.65 13.62 -10.60
N ARG A 201 9.08 12.63 -9.88
CA ARG A 201 7.83 12.80 -9.12
C ARG A 201 7.95 12.20 -7.73
N LEU A 202 7.41 12.91 -6.75
CA LEU A 202 7.23 12.41 -5.38
C LEU A 202 5.77 12.01 -5.21
N ASN A 203 5.54 10.71 -5.03
CA ASN A 203 4.23 10.21 -4.65
C ASN A 203 4.15 10.03 -3.14
N GLU A 204 2.94 10.00 -2.60
CA GLU A 204 2.68 9.88 -1.18
C GLU A 204 1.61 8.82 -0.93
N SER A 205 1.81 8.04 0.12
CA SER A 205 0.80 7.19 0.74
C SER A 205 1.08 7.14 2.24
N TRP A 206 0.43 6.23 2.96
CA TRP A 206 0.63 6.11 4.40
C TRP A 206 0.44 4.68 4.91
N ILE A 207 1.11 4.41 6.03
CA ILE A 207 0.99 3.13 6.74
C ILE A 207 0.80 3.38 8.24
N ARG A 208 0.06 2.48 8.89
CA ARG A 208 -0.01 2.36 10.35
C ARG A 208 -0.06 0.89 10.70
N VAL A 209 1.08 0.33 11.12
CA VAL A 209 1.20 -1.10 11.40
C VAL A 209 0.72 -1.38 12.82
N GLY A 210 -0.25 -2.28 12.98
CA GLY A 210 -0.89 -2.53 14.28
C GLY A 210 -0.05 -3.39 15.23
N ASN A 211 0.66 -4.39 14.69
CA ASN A 211 1.34 -5.42 15.48
C ASN A 211 2.85 -5.46 15.17
N PRO A 212 3.70 -5.80 16.16
CA PRO A 212 5.11 -6.06 15.89
C PRO A 212 5.27 -7.30 15.00
N GLY A 213 6.25 -7.27 14.09
CA GLY A 213 6.47 -8.36 13.15
C GLY A 213 7.38 -7.98 11.99
N ILE A 214 7.62 -8.94 11.12
CA ILE A 214 8.35 -8.75 9.86
C ILE A 214 7.33 -8.83 8.73
N TYR A 215 7.38 -7.90 7.79
CA TYR A 215 6.47 -7.82 6.66
C TYR A 215 7.28 -7.73 5.39
N TYR A 216 6.96 -8.58 4.41
CA TYR A 216 7.67 -8.60 3.13
C TYR A 216 6.84 -8.02 2.00
N GLY A 217 7.55 -7.42 1.05
CA GLY A 217 7.04 -6.87 -0.20
C GLY A 217 8.06 -7.02 -1.32
N GLU A 218 7.68 -6.65 -2.53
CA GLU A 218 8.50 -6.78 -3.74
C GLU A 218 8.29 -5.59 -4.66
N CYS A 219 9.16 -5.44 -5.66
CA CYS A 219 8.93 -4.47 -6.73
C CYS A 219 7.79 -4.96 -7.64
N ASN A 220 6.74 -4.16 -7.81
CA ASN A 220 5.58 -4.52 -8.67
C ASN A 220 5.54 -3.70 -9.98
N GLN A 221 6.68 -3.26 -10.48
CA GLN A 221 6.81 -2.59 -11.78
C GLN A 221 8.10 -3.02 -12.48
N ILE A 222 7.99 -3.51 -13.72
CA ILE A 222 9.13 -4.00 -14.48
C ILE A 222 10.22 -2.92 -14.61
N CYS A 223 11.42 -3.22 -14.10
CA CYS A 223 12.51 -2.25 -13.95
C CYS A 223 13.88 -2.76 -14.45
N GLY A 224 13.91 -3.86 -15.22
CA GLY A 224 15.12 -4.42 -15.83
C GLY A 224 15.44 -5.84 -15.38
N ILE A 225 16.69 -6.27 -15.59
CA ILE A 225 17.12 -7.68 -15.45
C ILE A 225 16.92 -8.25 -14.04
N ASN A 226 17.13 -7.44 -13.01
CA ASN A 226 16.99 -7.85 -11.61
C ASN A 226 15.68 -7.32 -10.98
N HIS A 227 14.63 -7.15 -11.80
CA HIS A 227 13.31 -6.72 -11.33
C HIS A 227 12.78 -7.59 -10.17
N SER A 228 12.99 -8.91 -10.24
CA SER A 228 12.61 -9.88 -9.20
C SER A 228 13.61 -10.01 -8.03
N ARG A 229 14.65 -9.17 -7.98
CA ARG A 229 15.74 -9.26 -6.99
C ARG A 229 15.93 -7.96 -6.20
N MET A 230 14.84 -7.22 -5.97
CA MET A 230 14.84 -6.01 -5.15
C MET A 230 13.67 -5.98 -4.16
N PRO A 231 13.66 -6.91 -3.20
CA PRO A 231 12.57 -7.05 -2.24
C PRO A 231 12.54 -5.91 -1.23
N ILE A 232 11.46 -5.90 -0.47
CA ILE A 232 11.19 -4.94 0.61
C ILE A 232 10.97 -5.76 1.88
N GLU A 233 11.70 -5.42 2.94
CA GLU A 233 11.48 -5.97 4.27
C GLU A 233 11.22 -4.82 5.24
N VAL A 234 10.09 -4.89 5.96
CA VAL A 234 9.71 -3.93 6.98
C VAL A 234 9.62 -4.65 8.33
N LYS A 235 10.39 -4.21 9.32
CA LYS A 235 10.28 -4.67 10.71
C LYS A 235 9.49 -3.66 11.53
N ALA A 236 8.30 -4.04 11.93
CA ALA A 236 7.53 -3.26 12.89
C ALA A 236 7.92 -3.66 14.31
N VAL A 237 8.34 -2.68 15.11
CA VAL A 237 8.83 -2.88 16.48
C VAL A 237 8.09 -1.99 17.47
N SER A 238 8.27 -2.23 18.76
CA SER A 238 7.70 -1.34 19.79
C SER A 238 8.29 0.07 19.65
N ARG A 239 7.58 1.10 20.12
CA ARG A 239 8.11 2.48 20.11
C ARG A 239 9.43 2.60 20.88
N ALA A 240 9.60 1.84 21.96
CA ALA A 240 10.85 1.83 22.74
C ALA A 240 12.00 1.20 21.93
N ASP A 241 11.76 0.06 21.29
CA ASP A 241 12.77 -0.62 20.46
C ASP A 241 13.13 0.22 19.24
N PHE A 242 12.16 0.92 18.64
CA PHE A 242 12.43 1.88 17.57
C PHE A 242 13.38 2.98 18.01
N GLN A 243 13.17 3.58 19.18
CA GLN A 243 14.06 4.62 19.71
C GLN A 243 15.46 4.09 20.02
N ASN A 244 15.57 2.89 20.59
CA ASN A 244 16.84 2.22 20.84
C ASN A 244 17.60 1.95 19.53
N TRP A 245 16.91 1.41 18.53
CA TRP A 245 17.45 1.18 17.20
C TRP A 245 17.89 2.49 16.55
N LEU A 246 17.06 3.53 16.60
CA LEU A 246 17.34 4.82 15.99
C LEU A 246 18.59 5.48 16.58
N ALA A 247 18.75 5.44 17.91
CA ALA A 247 19.95 5.96 18.57
C ALA A 247 21.23 5.25 18.10
N GLN A 248 21.18 3.92 17.95
CA GLN A 248 22.31 3.14 17.46
C GLN A 248 22.56 3.39 15.96
N ALA A 249 21.51 3.48 15.15
CA ALA A 249 21.61 3.74 13.72
C ALA A 249 22.22 5.12 13.44
N LYS A 250 21.76 6.16 14.16
CA LYS A 250 22.35 7.50 14.09
C LYS A 250 23.82 7.50 14.46
N LYS A 251 24.19 6.84 15.57
CA LYS A 251 25.60 6.70 15.98
C LYS A 251 26.45 6.03 14.91
N ASN A 252 25.96 4.95 14.30
CA ASN A 252 26.67 4.24 13.23
C ASN A 252 26.81 5.09 11.96
N ALA A 253 25.83 5.94 11.67
CA ALA A 253 25.86 6.90 10.57
C ALA A 253 26.65 8.19 10.87
N GLY A 254 27.24 8.32 12.07
CA GLY A 254 27.92 9.55 12.49
C GLY A 254 26.98 10.74 12.75
N LEU A 255 25.69 10.49 12.88
CA LEU A 255 24.67 11.49 13.20
C LEU A 255 24.54 11.62 14.72
N THR A 256 24.47 12.85 15.23
CA THR A 256 24.20 13.09 16.65
C THR A 256 22.73 12.77 16.97
N PRO A 257 22.41 12.20 18.15
CA PRO A 257 21.03 12.13 18.62
C PRO A 257 20.44 13.54 18.64
N ASP A 258 19.22 13.73 18.13
CA ASP A 258 18.62 15.06 18.03
C ASP A 258 18.42 15.62 19.44
N GLY A 259 19.32 16.52 19.84
CA GLY A 259 19.22 17.33 21.03
C GLY A 259 18.86 18.75 20.63
N ALA A 260 17.63 19.16 20.93
CA ALA A 260 17.22 20.56 21.13
C ALA A 260 17.24 21.57 19.95
N ALA A 261 17.42 21.18 18.69
CA ALA A 261 17.58 22.15 17.59
C ALA A 261 16.35 22.40 16.67
N SER A 262 15.16 21.83 16.92
CA SER A 262 13.97 22.08 16.06
C SER A 262 12.85 22.92 16.70
N ARG A 263 12.86 23.13 18.02
CA ARG A 263 11.79 23.91 18.68
C ARG A 263 11.86 25.42 18.44
N ASP A 264 13.04 25.96 18.16
CA ASP A 264 13.20 27.41 17.90
C ASP A 264 12.83 27.80 16.46
N GLN A 265 13.02 26.91 15.48
CA GLN A 265 12.68 27.20 14.09
C GLN A 265 11.16 27.16 13.85
N ASP A 266 10.45 26.23 14.51
CA ASP A 266 8.98 26.17 14.41
C ASP A 266 8.30 27.37 15.07
N GLN A 267 8.88 27.94 16.14
CA GLN A 267 8.35 29.16 16.77
C GLN A 267 8.63 30.43 15.95
N GLN A 268 9.78 30.51 15.27
CA GLN A 268 10.06 31.63 14.35
C GLN A 268 9.21 31.60 13.08
N VAL A 269 8.90 30.43 12.53
CA VAL A 269 8.04 30.30 11.34
C VAL A 269 6.56 30.53 11.69
N ALA A 270 6.12 30.15 12.90
CA ALA A 270 4.77 30.46 13.37
C ALA A 270 4.56 31.96 13.65
N ALA A 271 5.58 32.67 14.13
CA ALA A 271 5.53 34.11 14.38
C ALA A 271 5.60 34.97 13.09
N ALA A 272 6.07 34.40 11.98
CA ALA A 272 6.27 35.12 10.70
C ALA A 272 5.07 35.04 9.74
N ARG A 273 3.95 34.39 10.11
CA ARG A 273 2.73 34.37 9.28
C ARG A 273 1.97 35.68 9.45
N PRO A 274 1.69 36.44 8.37
CA PRO A 274 0.76 37.57 8.44
C PRO A 274 -0.62 37.05 8.86
N GLY A 275 -1.27 37.74 9.80
CA GLY A 275 -2.64 37.43 10.19
C GLY A 275 -3.60 37.51 8.99
N PRO A 276 -4.76 36.82 9.06
CA PRO A 276 -5.71 36.81 7.96
C PRO A 276 -6.15 38.23 7.59
N ALA A 277 -6.11 38.54 6.30
CA ALA A 277 -6.55 39.83 5.76
C ALA A 277 -8.04 40.05 6.09
N PRO A 278 -8.46 41.28 6.45
CA PRO A 278 -9.86 41.57 6.72
C PRO A 278 -10.72 41.35 5.47
N ALA A 279 -11.88 40.73 5.65
CA ALA A 279 -12.84 40.47 4.60
C ALA A 279 -13.31 41.79 3.95
N ALA A 280 -13.35 41.82 2.62
CA ALA A 280 -13.88 42.95 1.86
C ALA A 280 -15.40 43.07 2.05
N PRO A 281 -15.96 44.29 2.11
CA PRO A 281 -17.38 44.48 2.35
C PRO A 281 -18.22 44.09 1.11
N ASP A 282 -19.34 43.44 1.38
CA ASP A 282 -20.36 43.08 0.41
C ASP A 282 -20.87 44.31 -0.35
N LYS A 283 -20.89 44.22 -1.68
CA LYS A 283 -21.61 45.17 -2.53
C LYS A 283 -22.92 44.54 -2.96
N GLU A 284 -23.97 44.90 -2.23
CA GLU A 284 -25.34 44.86 -2.74
C GLU A 284 -25.50 45.79 -3.96
N GLU A 285 -26.30 45.30 -4.91
CA GLU A 285 -27.22 46.05 -5.79
C GLU A 285 -26.64 47.08 -6.79
N VAL A 286 -26.82 46.85 -8.10
CA VAL A 286 -27.51 47.77 -9.03
C VAL A 286 -27.97 47.01 -10.29
N SER A 287 -29.26 47.17 -10.59
CA SER A 287 -30.03 46.81 -11.80
C SER A 287 -29.32 46.87 -13.16
N ARG A 288 -29.60 45.90 -14.04
CA ARG A 288 -30.38 46.02 -15.29
C ARG A 288 -30.40 44.69 -16.04
#